data_AF-Q7XYN2-F1
#
_entry.id   AF-Q7XYN2-F1
#
_cell.length_a   1.000
_cell.length_b   1.000
_cell.length_c   1.000
_cell.angle_alpha   90.00
_cell.angle_beta   90.00
_cell.angle_gamma   90.00
#
_symmetry.space_group_name_H-M   'P 1'
#
loop_
_entity.id
_entity.type
_entity.pdbx_description
1 polymer ?
#
loop_
_entity_poly.entity_id
_entity_poly.type
_entity_poly.pdbx_seq_one_letter_code
_entity_poly.pdbx_strand_id
1 'polypeptide(L)'
;ARDLQQNALHSVSQMKTASVHKFPFEIPKEYASHERLLGRATAEVRVRTTPPGERPKTVTMELTIDGYNAPITAGRFVSLAKKGFYDDMEIQRSDGFIVQTGDAKKKVAEQIPLEIKVETQKLPIYEYTLESVSRFDEPVTLPFNALGTLAMSRNIDDPNSADTQIFWLLKDNDMTPSGTNVLDGRFAVFGYTTKNNDALRELRVGDKIESVRITSGLEHFKGVDV
;
A
#
# COMPACT_ATOMS: atom_id res chain seq x y z
N ALA A 1 -10.78 19.41 12.39
CA ALA A 1 -9.34 19.77 12.38
C ALA A 1 -8.50 18.73 11.64
N ARG A 2 -8.59 17.43 11.99
CA ARG A 2 -7.89 16.33 11.30
C ARG A 2 -8.27 16.17 9.82
N ASP A 3 -9.56 16.30 9.48
CA ASP A 3 -10.01 16.18 8.08
C ASP A 3 -9.50 17.32 7.19
N LEU A 4 -9.39 18.53 7.74
CA LEU A 4 -8.81 19.68 7.04
C LEU A 4 -7.31 19.48 6.80
N GLN A 5 -6.59 18.87 7.74
CA GLN A 5 -5.18 18.54 7.59
C GLN A 5 -4.95 17.43 6.56
N GLN A 6 -5.80 16.39 6.53
CA GLN A 6 -5.78 15.34 5.52
C GLN A 6 -6.09 15.89 4.12
N ASN A 7 -7.12 16.72 4.00
CA ASN A 7 -7.47 17.37 2.73
C ASN A 7 -6.36 18.33 2.25
N ALA A 8 -5.71 19.04 3.18
CA ALA A 8 -4.57 19.91 2.85
C ALA A 8 -3.34 19.11 2.40
N LEU A 9 -2.99 18.03 3.10
CA LEU A 9 -1.89 17.13 2.70
C LEU A 9 -2.16 16.48 1.34
N HIS A 10 -3.40 16.05 1.11
CA HIS A 10 -3.82 15.50 -0.18
C HIS A 10 -3.72 16.54 -1.30
N SER A 11 -4.18 17.77 -1.05
CA SER A 11 -4.11 18.87 -2.02
C SER A 11 -2.67 19.31 -2.32
N VAL A 12 -1.81 19.41 -1.31
CA VAL A 12 -0.38 19.73 -1.50
C VAL A 12 0.35 18.62 -2.24
N SER A 13 0.03 17.36 -1.93
CA SER A 13 0.54 16.20 -2.66
C SER A 13 0.10 16.21 -4.13
N GLN A 14 -1.16 16.52 -4.41
CA GLN A 14 -1.68 16.67 -5.78
C GLN A 14 -1.01 17.83 -6.53
N MET A 15 -0.84 19.00 -5.89
CA MET A 15 -0.22 20.18 -6.51
C MET A 15 1.26 19.99 -6.85
N LYS A 16 2.04 19.40 -5.94
CA LYS A 16 3.45 19.06 -6.21
C LYS A 16 3.59 18.05 -7.35
N THR A 17 2.57 17.21 -7.56
CA THR A 17 2.57 16.14 -8.56
C THR A 17 2.19 16.63 -9.95
N ALA A 18 1.23 17.56 -10.06
CA ALA A 18 0.80 18.13 -11.35
C ALA A 18 1.93 18.89 -12.10
N SER A 19 3.02 19.24 -11.42
CA SER A 19 4.17 19.95 -12.01
C SER A 19 5.27 19.01 -12.54
N VAL A 20 5.17 17.70 -12.31
CA VAL A 20 6.24 16.74 -12.60
C VAL A 20 5.88 15.94 -13.88
N HIS A 21 6.39 16.38 -15.03
CA HIS A 21 6.21 15.66 -16.31
C HIS A 21 7.08 14.40 -16.45
N LYS A 22 8.02 14.17 -15.52
CA LYS A 22 8.98 13.05 -15.56
C LYS A 22 9.08 12.38 -14.18
N PHE A 23 9.05 11.05 -14.13
CA PHE A 23 9.23 10.29 -12.89
C PHE A 23 10.49 10.76 -12.11
N PRO A 24 10.42 10.92 -10.77
CA PRO A 24 11.33 11.80 -10.01
C PRO A 24 12.75 11.25 -9.82
N PHE A 25 13.00 9.98 -10.15
CA PHE A 25 14.32 9.35 -10.06
C PHE A 25 14.43 8.19 -11.04
N GLU A 26 15.63 7.69 -11.28
CA GLU A 26 15.84 6.46 -12.05
C GLU A 26 15.85 5.26 -11.10
N ILE A 27 15.03 4.25 -11.40
CA ILE A 27 14.99 3.01 -10.62
C ILE A 27 16.26 2.20 -10.94
N PRO A 28 16.96 1.65 -9.92
CA PRO A 28 18.15 0.82 -10.14
C PRO A 28 17.89 -0.34 -11.12
N LYS A 29 18.90 -0.67 -11.94
CA LYS A 29 18.76 -1.61 -13.06
C LYS A 29 18.46 -3.04 -12.59
N GLU A 30 18.93 -3.40 -11.40
CA GLU A 30 18.62 -4.67 -10.75
C GLU A 30 17.12 -4.87 -10.52
N TYR A 31 16.34 -3.79 -10.38
CA TYR A 31 14.87 -3.85 -10.24
C TYR A 31 14.12 -3.62 -11.56
N ALA A 32 14.85 -3.57 -12.69
CA ALA A 32 14.28 -3.36 -14.02
C ALA A 32 13.42 -4.54 -14.50
N SER A 33 13.61 -5.74 -13.94
CA SER A 33 12.81 -6.93 -14.22
C SER A 33 11.45 -6.95 -13.51
N HIS A 34 11.24 -6.11 -12.50
CA HIS A 34 9.96 -6.10 -11.77
C HIS A 34 8.90 -5.23 -12.46
N GLU A 35 7.64 -5.52 -12.15
CA GLU A 35 6.51 -4.66 -12.51
C GLU A 35 6.59 -3.35 -11.71
N ARG A 36 6.30 -2.21 -12.36
CA ARG A 36 6.47 -0.87 -11.78
C ARG A 36 5.26 0.02 -12.01
N LEU A 37 5.00 0.92 -11.06
CA LEU A 37 4.09 2.05 -11.26
C LEU A 37 4.91 3.35 -11.30
N LEU A 38 5.04 3.96 -12.48
CA LEU A 38 5.80 5.21 -12.67
C LEU A 38 4.92 6.45 -12.54
N GLY A 39 4.18 6.54 -11.43
CA GLY A 39 3.23 7.60 -11.18
C GLY A 39 2.23 7.22 -10.09
N ARG A 40 1.02 7.74 -10.17
CA ARG A 40 -0.10 7.31 -9.30
C ARG A 40 -1.17 6.59 -10.10
N ALA A 41 -1.88 5.72 -9.40
CA ALA A 41 -3.09 5.09 -9.89
C ALA A 41 -4.19 5.18 -8.83
N THR A 42 -5.43 5.07 -9.28
CA THR A 42 -6.59 4.95 -8.40
C THR A 42 -7.18 3.57 -8.56
N ALA A 43 -7.54 2.94 -7.44
CA ALA A 43 -8.20 1.65 -7.44
C ALA A 43 -9.54 1.70 -6.70
N GLU A 44 -10.56 1.08 -7.26
CA GLU A 44 -11.81 0.77 -6.57
C GLU A 44 -11.71 -0.62 -5.95
N VAL A 45 -12.09 -0.73 -4.67
CA VAL A 45 -12.19 -2.00 -3.95
C VAL A 45 -13.64 -2.20 -3.50
N ARG A 46 -14.24 -3.30 -3.94
CA ARG A 46 -15.58 -3.71 -3.52
C ARG A 46 -15.46 -4.89 -2.58
N VAL A 47 -16.07 -4.77 -1.40
CA VAL A 47 -16.04 -5.80 -0.37
C VAL A 47 -17.46 -6.15 0.03
N ARG A 48 -17.81 -7.43 -0.07
CA ARG A 48 -19.05 -7.96 0.51
C ARG A 48 -18.79 -8.30 1.96
N THR A 49 -19.54 -7.63 2.83
CA THR A 49 -19.47 -7.81 4.28
C THR A 49 -20.84 -8.13 4.85
N THR A 50 -20.88 -8.85 5.97
CA THR A 50 -22.10 -9.11 6.72
C THR A 50 -21.91 -8.67 8.17
N PRO A 51 -22.23 -7.41 8.51
CA PRO A 51 -22.15 -6.94 9.89
C PRO A 51 -23.13 -7.72 10.79
N PRO A 52 -22.88 -7.85 12.11
CA PRO A 52 -23.74 -8.60 13.01
C PRO A 52 -25.13 -7.99 13.08
N GLY A 53 -26.15 -8.83 12.85
CA GLY A 53 -27.53 -8.38 12.85
C GLY A 53 -27.95 -7.61 11.60
N GLU A 54 -27.06 -7.43 10.62
CA GLU A 54 -27.36 -6.82 9.33
C GLU A 54 -27.43 -7.87 8.21
N ARG A 55 -28.05 -7.48 7.09
CA ARG A 55 -28.00 -8.28 5.86
C ARG A 55 -26.66 -8.07 5.16
N PRO A 56 -26.18 -9.04 4.35
CA PRO A 56 -25.01 -8.84 3.52
C PRO A 56 -25.13 -7.57 2.67
N LYS A 57 -24.07 -6.77 2.65
CA LYS A 57 -23.97 -5.53 1.87
C LYS A 57 -22.60 -5.44 1.20
N THR A 58 -22.54 -4.75 0.06
CA THR A 58 -21.27 -4.39 -0.58
C THR A 58 -20.89 -2.98 -0.18
N VAL A 59 -19.68 -2.82 0.36
CA VAL A 59 -19.04 -1.52 0.56
C VAL A 59 -18.04 -1.28 -0.57
N THR A 60 -17.96 -0.04 -1.04
CA THR A 60 -17.00 0.38 -2.08
C THR A 60 -16.06 1.41 -1.48
N MET A 61 -14.76 1.19 -1.67
CA MET A 61 -13.68 2.06 -1.22
C MET A 61 -12.84 2.51 -2.41
N GLU A 62 -12.27 3.71 -2.33
CA GLU A 62 -11.31 4.21 -3.30
C GLU A 62 -9.92 4.27 -2.67
N LEU A 63 -8.92 3.75 -3.37
CA LEU A 63 -7.52 3.76 -2.99
C LEU A 63 -6.73 4.68 -3.92
N THR A 64 -5.81 5.45 -3.37
CA THR A 64 -4.70 6.06 -4.12
C THR A 64 -3.46 5.19 -3.95
N ILE A 65 -2.87 4.79 -5.07
CA ILE A 65 -1.65 3.97 -5.16
C ILE A 65 -0.48 4.87 -5.56
N ASP A 66 0.57 4.90 -4.75
CA ASP A 66 1.70 5.83 -4.87
C ASP A 66 2.99 5.15 -5.36
N GLY A 67 3.15 5.15 -6.69
CA GLY A 67 4.38 4.68 -7.33
C GLY A 67 5.53 5.70 -7.31
N TYR A 68 5.30 6.96 -6.95
CA TYR A 68 6.39 7.96 -6.82
C TYR A 68 7.31 7.69 -5.65
N ASN A 69 6.82 6.96 -4.65
CA ASN A 69 7.56 6.65 -3.44
C ASN A 69 7.78 5.15 -3.25
N ALA A 70 6.88 4.31 -3.78
CA ALA A 70 6.97 2.85 -3.74
C ALA A 70 6.68 2.22 -5.13
N PRO A 71 7.53 2.45 -6.16
CA PRO A 71 7.24 2.04 -7.53
C PRO A 71 7.14 0.53 -7.73
N ILE A 72 7.93 -0.30 -7.04
CA ILE A 72 7.96 -1.75 -7.24
C ILE A 72 6.73 -2.40 -6.59
N THR A 73 6.43 -2.02 -5.35
CA THR A 73 5.29 -2.47 -4.55
C THR A 73 3.98 -2.03 -5.15
N ALA A 74 3.88 -0.76 -5.55
CA ALA A 74 2.71 -0.25 -6.27
C ALA A 74 2.53 -0.98 -7.61
N GLY A 75 3.61 -1.23 -8.34
CA GLY A 75 3.61 -2.02 -9.58
C GLY A 75 3.05 -3.42 -9.37
N ARG A 76 3.55 -4.13 -8.35
CA ARG A 76 3.05 -5.46 -7.95
C ARG A 76 1.56 -5.46 -7.67
N PHE A 77 1.08 -4.54 -6.83
CA PHE A 77 -0.35 -4.44 -6.52
C PHE A 77 -1.20 -4.19 -7.77
N VAL A 78 -0.80 -3.23 -8.61
CA VAL A 78 -1.50 -2.91 -9.86
C VAL A 78 -1.54 -4.11 -10.79
N SER A 79 -0.44 -4.85 -10.93
CA SER A 79 -0.39 -6.05 -11.76
C SER A 79 -1.35 -7.13 -11.27
N LEU A 80 -1.32 -7.44 -9.97
CA LEU A 80 -2.22 -8.42 -9.34
C LEU A 80 -3.68 -8.02 -9.49
N ALA A 81 -4.02 -6.75 -9.25
CA ALA A 81 -5.36 -6.23 -9.45
C ALA A 81 -5.83 -6.36 -10.92
N LYS A 82 -4.97 -6.02 -11.90
CA LYS A 82 -5.28 -6.19 -13.33
C LYS A 82 -5.53 -7.64 -13.72
N LYS A 83 -4.85 -8.58 -13.07
CA LYS A 83 -5.01 -10.03 -13.28
C LYS A 83 -6.22 -10.61 -12.53
N GLY A 84 -6.99 -9.77 -11.81
CA GLY A 84 -8.12 -10.21 -10.99
C GLY A 84 -7.70 -11.06 -9.79
N PHE A 85 -6.43 -10.98 -9.36
CA PHE A 85 -5.90 -11.85 -8.31
C PHE A 85 -6.66 -11.72 -6.99
N TYR A 86 -7.06 -10.49 -6.64
CA TYR A 86 -7.77 -10.21 -5.39
C TYR A 86 -9.28 -10.52 -5.47
N ASP A 87 -9.81 -10.88 -6.63
CA ASP A 87 -11.22 -11.18 -6.79
C ASP A 87 -11.60 -12.46 -6.03
N ASP A 88 -12.73 -12.43 -5.34
CA ASP A 88 -13.25 -13.48 -4.46
C ASP A 88 -12.32 -13.87 -3.28
N MET A 89 -11.27 -13.09 -3.01
CA MET A 89 -10.40 -13.32 -1.86
C MET A 89 -11.09 -12.96 -0.55
N GLU A 90 -10.83 -13.75 0.48
CA GLU A 90 -11.33 -13.45 1.83
C GLU A 90 -10.40 -12.48 2.56
N ILE A 91 -10.99 -11.71 3.46
CA ILE A 91 -10.26 -11.08 4.56
C ILE A 91 -9.78 -12.19 5.49
N GLN A 92 -8.47 -12.31 5.65
CA GLN A 92 -7.82 -13.38 6.42
C GLN A 92 -7.54 -12.97 7.87
N ARG A 93 -7.42 -11.66 8.12
CA ARG A 93 -7.19 -11.10 9.45
C ARG A 93 -7.92 -9.77 9.57
N SER A 94 -8.63 -9.60 10.68
CA SER A 94 -9.23 -8.35 11.12
C SER A 94 -9.27 -8.37 12.64
N ASP A 95 -8.32 -7.70 13.29
CA ASP A 95 -8.07 -7.78 14.74
C ASP A 95 -8.15 -6.42 15.46
N GLY A 96 -8.68 -5.40 14.76
CA GLY A 96 -8.77 -4.04 15.26
C GLY A 96 -7.48 -3.22 15.11
N PHE A 97 -6.37 -3.84 14.69
CA PHE A 97 -5.13 -3.14 14.32
C PHE A 97 -4.96 -3.08 12.81
N ILE A 98 -5.18 -4.20 12.13
CA ILE A 98 -5.10 -4.29 10.67
C ILE A 98 -6.27 -5.07 10.07
N VAL A 99 -6.51 -4.83 8.79
CA VAL A 99 -7.30 -5.70 7.91
C VAL A 99 -6.38 -6.25 6.83
N GLN A 100 -6.31 -7.57 6.64
CA GLN A 100 -5.38 -8.20 5.70
C GLN A 100 -6.08 -9.16 4.74
N THR A 101 -5.64 -9.15 3.48
CA THR A 101 -6.07 -10.07 2.42
C THR A 101 -4.88 -10.46 1.52
N GLY A 102 -5.13 -11.22 0.45
CA GLY A 102 -4.13 -11.86 -0.41
C GLY A 102 -4.03 -13.36 -0.13
N ASP A 103 -2.95 -14.01 -0.54
CA ASP A 103 -2.79 -15.47 -0.35
C ASP A 103 -1.34 -15.82 0.00
N ALA A 104 -1.12 -16.26 1.24
CA ALA A 104 0.20 -16.67 1.71
C ALA A 104 0.72 -17.96 1.05
N LYS A 105 -0.19 -18.80 0.52
CA LYS A 105 0.12 -20.10 -0.09
C LYS A 105 0.36 -19.97 -1.60
N LYS A 106 -0.37 -19.09 -2.28
CA LYS A 106 -0.10 -18.78 -3.68
C LYS A 106 1.12 -17.89 -3.78
N LYS A 107 2.22 -18.50 -4.21
CA LYS A 107 3.43 -17.78 -4.60
C LYS A 107 3.33 -17.31 -6.03
N VAL A 108 3.64 -16.05 -6.30
CA VAL A 108 3.99 -15.68 -7.68
C VAL A 108 5.45 -16.04 -7.94
N ALA A 109 5.83 -16.07 -9.22
CA ALA A 109 7.15 -16.57 -9.64
C ALA A 109 8.33 -15.82 -9.03
N GLU A 110 8.14 -14.55 -8.63
CA GLU A 110 9.19 -13.68 -8.11
C GLU A 110 8.65 -12.85 -6.94
N GLN A 111 9.37 -12.80 -5.82
CA GLN A 111 9.06 -11.90 -4.70
C GLN A 111 9.66 -10.51 -4.97
N ILE A 112 9.13 -9.48 -4.32
CA ILE A 112 9.65 -8.11 -4.46
C ILE A 112 10.47 -7.71 -3.23
N PRO A 113 11.50 -6.87 -3.41
CA PRO A 113 12.24 -6.31 -2.31
C PRO A 113 11.39 -5.36 -1.47
N LEU A 114 11.71 -5.27 -0.17
CA LEU A 114 11.25 -4.15 0.66
C LEU A 114 11.74 -2.85 0.02
N GLU A 115 10.86 -1.86 -0.13
CA GLU A 115 11.24 -0.52 -0.56
C GLU A 115 10.66 0.51 0.41
N ILE A 116 11.52 1.38 0.96
CA ILE A 116 11.12 2.41 1.91
C ILE A 116 11.80 3.71 1.49
N LYS A 117 11.00 4.74 1.20
CA LYS A 117 11.50 6.07 0.90
C LYS A 117 11.45 6.95 2.13
N VAL A 118 12.58 7.60 2.43
CA VAL A 118 12.70 8.61 3.47
C VAL A 118 12.80 9.99 2.84
N GLU A 119 12.35 11.02 3.55
CA GLU A 119 12.26 12.39 3.01
C GLU A 119 13.62 12.99 2.61
N THR A 120 14.70 12.52 3.25
CA THR A 120 16.08 12.98 3.06
C THR A 120 16.72 12.44 1.78
N GLN A 121 16.11 11.44 1.12
CA GLN A 121 16.68 10.77 -0.04
C GLN A 121 15.79 10.81 -1.27
N LYS A 122 16.44 10.86 -2.43
CA LYS A 122 15.75 10.81 -3.72
C LYS A 122 15.26 9.40 -4.05
N LEU A 123 16.10 8.41 -3.78
CA LEU A 123 15.82 7.00 -4.04
C LEU A 123 15.22 6.32 -2.79
N PRO A 124 14.31 5.36 -2.96
CA PRO A 124 13.97 4.42 -1.90
C PRO A 124 15.19 3.61 -1.47
N ILE A 125 15.21 3.22 -0.20
CA ILE A 125 16.08 2.18 0.33
C ILE A 125 15.43 0.85 -0.01
N TYR A 126 16.16 -0.01 -0.70
CA TYR A 126 15.69 -1.33 -1.09
C TYR A 126 16.31 -2.41 -0.20
N GLU A 127 15.60 -3.52 -0.02
CA GLU A 127 16.07 -4.77 0.61
C GLU A 127 16.43 -4.69 2.11
N TYR A 128 16.27 -3.52 2.73
CA TYR A 128 16.63 -3.30 4.12
C TYR A 128 15.51 -2.61 4.88
N THR A 129 15.34 -2.99 6.15
CA THR A 129 14.56 -2.18 7.09
C THR A 129 15.40 -0.98 7.50
N LEU A 130 14.75 0.14 7.88
CA LEU A 130 15.47 1.31 8.38
C LEU A 130 16.30 0.97 9.63
N GLU A 131 15.81 0.07 10.47
CA GLU A 131 16.53 -0.41 11.65
C GLU A 131 17.85 -1.10 11.27
N SER A 132 17.83 -2.02 10.29
CA SER A 132 19.02 -2.77 9.87
C SER A 132 20.15 -1.90 9.31
N VAL A 133 19.81 -0.71 8.81
CA VAL A 133 20.79 0.26 8.29
C VAL A 133 20.98 1.47 9.21
N SER A 134 20.52 1.40 10.47
CA SER A 134 20.66 2.46 11.47
C SER A 134 20.04 3.80 11.07
N ARG A 135 18.88 3.77 10.39
CA ARG A 135 18.11 4.93 9.93
C ARG A 135 16.68 4.97 10.51
N PHE A 136 16.45 4.29 11.62
CA PHE A 136 15.13 4.11 12.24
C PHE A 136 14.48 5.43 12.71
N ASP A 137 15.27 6.49 12.92
CA ASP A 137 14.76 7.82 13.29
C ASP A 137 14.46 8.73 12.08
N GLU A 138 14.71 8.28 10.85
CA GLU A 138 14.45 9.10 9.68
C GLU A 138 12.96 9.10 9.28
N PRO A 139 12.40 10.28 8.97
CA PRO A 139 11.00 10.37 8.55
C PRO A 139 10.80 9.69 7.20
N VAL A 140 9.90 8.71 7.17
CA VAL A 140 9.45 8.06 5.93
C VAL A 140 8.51 8.99 5.17
N THR A 141 8.60 8.97 3.84
CA THR A 141 7.71 9.77 2.98
C THR A 141 6.27 9.25 2.99
N LEU A 142 6.08 7.95 3.20
CA LEU A 142 4.78 7.30 3.33
C LEU A 142 4.66 6.67 4.74
N PRO A 143 4.21 7.43 5.75
CA PRO A 143 4.09 6.94 7.12
C PRO A 143 2.80 6.17 7.38
N PHE A 144 2.84 5.29 8.40
CA PHE A 144 1.68 4.65 9.01
C PHE A 144 0.98 5.59 10.00
N ASN A 145 0.38 6.67 9.51
CA ASN A 145 -0.23 7.71 10.37
C ASN A 145 -1.74 7.91 10.15
N ALA A 146 -2.38 7.04 9.37
CA ALA A 146 -3.77 7.22 8.99
C ALA A 146 -4.52 5.89 8.85
N LEU A 147 -5.80 5.91 9.23
CA LEU A 147 -6.75 4.86 8.90
C LEU A 147 -6.77 4.65 7.38
N GLY A 148 -6.60 3.40 6.96
CA GLY A 148 -6.57 3.04 5.55
C GLY A 148 -5.20 3.21 4.90
N THR A 149 -4.13 3.42 5.66
CA THR A 149 -2.76 3.26 5.15
C THR A 149 -2.60 1.84 4.62
N LEU A 150 -2.20 1.70 3.36
CA LEU A 150 -2.09 0.44 2.65
C LEU A 150 -0.63 0.04 2.48
N ALA A 151 -0.29 -1.15 2.95
CA ALA A 151 1.06 -1.68 2.91
C ALA A 151 1.11 -3.14 2.47
N MET A 152 2.28 -3.55 1.96
CA MET A 152 2.53 -4.92 1.53
C MET A 152 3.02 -5.76 2.72
N SER A 153 2.42 -6.92 2.91
CA SER A 153 2.83 -7.89 3.91
C SER A 153 4.06 -8.68 3.43
N ARG A 154 4.90 -9.09 4.38
CA ARG A 154 6.13 -9.86 4.16
C ARG A 154 6.44 -10.73 5.37
N ASN A 155 7.33 -11.70 5.20
CA ASN A 155 8.00 -12.34 6.33
C ASN A 155 8.88 -11.31 7.04
N ILE A 156 8.78 -11.19 8.37
CA ILE A 156 9.48 -10.16 9.13
C ILE A 156 11.00 -10.35 9.09
N ASP A 157 11.46 -11.60 8.99
CA ASP A 157 12.88 -12.00 8.95
C ASP A 157 13.51 -11.88 7.55
N ASP A 158 12.71 -11.62 6.52
CA ASP A 158 13.17 -11.52 5.13
C ASP A 158 12.59 -10.27 4.45
N PRO A 159 13.38 -9.19 4.30
CA PRO A 159 12.96 -7.98 3.61
C PRO A 159 12.50 -8.23 2.16
N ASN A 160 12.97 -9.29 1.50
CA ASN A 160 12.72 -9.55 0.09
C ASN A 160 11.61 -10.59 -0.14
N SER A 161 10.79 -10.84 0.89
CA SER A 161 9.76 -11.88 0.87
C SER A 161 8.36 -11.42 0.49
N ALA A 162 8.18 -10.11 0.24
CA ALA A 162 6.87 -9.56 -0.11
C ALA A 162 6.36 -10.18 -1.43
N ASP A 163 5.07 -10.52 -1.46
CA ASP A 163 4.51 -11.29 -2.56
C ASP A 163 3.13 -10.77 -2.99
N THR A 164 2.06 -11.27 -2.35
CA THR A 164 0.68 -10.98 -2.77
C THR A 164 -0.20 -10.34 -1.69
N GLN A 165 0.18 -10.52 -0.42
CA GLN A 165 -0.64 -10.10 0.71
C GLN A 165 -0.49 -8.62 0.99
N ILE A 166 -1.62 -7.95 1.18
CA ILE A 166 -1.71 -6.53 1.52
C ILE A 166 -2.49 -6.36 2.81
N PHE A 167 -2.23 -5.29 3.53
CA PHE A 167 -3.01 -4.92 4.70
C PHE A 167 -3.28 -3.43 4.80
N TRP A 168 -4.41 -3.09 5.40
CA TRP A 168 -4.77 -1.74 5.80
C TRP A 168 -4.54 -1.56 7.29
N LEU A 169 -3.98 -0.41 7.68
CA LEU A 169 -3.92 0.03 9.07
C LEU A 169 -5.29 0.55 9.53
N LEU A 170 -5.81 0.03 10.65
CA LEU A 170 -7.04 0.51 11.30
C LEU A 170 -6.77 1.50 12.43
N LYS A 171 -5.66 1.30 13.13
CA LYS A 171 -5.33 2.00 14.37
C LYS A 171 -3.88 2.44 14.36
N ASP A 172 -3.68 3.73 14.60
CA ASP A 172 -2.37 4.37 14.66
C ASP A 172 -2.05 4.77 16.11
N ASN A 173 -1.68 3.78 16.93
CA ASN A 173 -1.44 4.04 18.35
C ASN A 173 -0.11 3.45 18.87
N ASP A 174 0.61 2.67 18.08
CA ASP A 174 1.90 2.13 18.51
C ASP A 174 2.99 3.05 17.97
N MET A 175 3.38 4.01 18.79
CA MET A 175 4.40 5.01 18.47
C MET A 175 5.72 4.69 19.20
N THR A 176 6.84 4.97 18.54
CA THR A 176 8.17 4.99 19.15
C THR A 176 8.31 6.19 20.11
N PRO A 177 9.30 6.21 21.01
CA PRO A 177 9.62 7.40 21.82
C PRO A 177 9.89 8.66 20.97
N SER A 178 10.37 8.48 19.74
CA SER A 178 10.64 9.54 18.76
C SER A 178 9.36 10.08 18.08
N GLY A 179 8.19 9.48 18.35
CA GLY A 179 6.91 9.93 17.79
C GLY A 179 6.62 9.43 16.37
N THR A 180 7.30 8.37 15.92
CA THR A 180 7.02 7.66 14.64
C THR A 180 6.22 6.39 14.89
N ASN A 181 5.49 5.88 13.91
CA ASN A 181 4.76 4.62 14.09
C ASN A 181 5.75 3.44 14.09
N VAL A 182 5.56 2.44 14.96
CA VAL A 182 6.48 1.28 15.07
C VAL A 182 6.59 0.44 13.79
N LEU A 183 5.63 0.57 12.86
CA LEU A 183 5.65 -0.09 11.56
C LEU A 183 6.46 0.70 10.52
N ASP A 184 6.72 1.98 10.75
CA ASP A 184 7.53 2.81 9.86
C ASP A 184 8.93 2.20 9.74
N GLY A 185 9.41 2.13 8.50
CA GLY A 185 10.71 1.53 8.20
C GLY A 185 10.75 0.00 8.25
N ARG A 186 9.61 -0.68 8.49
CA ARG A 186 9.53 -2.15 8.51
C ARG A 186 8.68 -2.73 7.38
N PHE A 187 7.75 -1.97 6.83
CA PHE A 187 6.88 -2.37 5.72
C PHE A 187 6.86 -1.31 4.62
N ALA A 188 6.68 -1.74 3.37
CA ALA A 188 6.47 -0.84 2.25
C ALA A 188 5.02 -0.36 2.24
N VAL A 189 4.79 0.88 2.68
CA VAL A 189 3.54 1.61 2.42
C VAL A 189 3.55 2.03 0.96
N PHE A 190 2.46 1.76 0.24
CA PHE A 190 2.36 2.06 -1.18
C PHE A 190 1.05 2.73 -1.58
N GLY A 191 0.19 3.06 -0.61
CA GLY A 191 -1.05 3.76 -0.90
C GLY A 191 -1.88 4.07 0.34
N TYR A 192 -3.05 4.66 0.09
CA TYR A 192 -4.01 5.03 1.13
C TYR A 192 -5.44 4.87 0.60
N THR A 193 -6.37 4.44 1.46
CA THR A 193 -7.80 4.54 1.19
C THR A 193 -8.24 6.01 1.29
N THR A 194 -8.60 6.62 0.16
CA THR A 194 -8.96 8.04 0.05
C THR A 194 -10.46 8.30 0.13
N LYS A 195 -11.31 7.28 -0.08
CA LYS A 195 -12.77 7.40 0.14
C LYS A 195 -13.31 6.19 0.89
N ASN A 196 -14.24 6.47 1.81
CA ASN A 196 -14.96 5.47 2.59
C ASN A 196 -14.05 4.55 3.42
N ASN A 197 -12.95 5.08 3.97
CA ASN A 197 -11.99 4.31 4.78
C ASN A 197 -12.58 3.82 6.12
N ASP A 198 -13.61 4.49 6.65
CA ASP A 198 -14.32 4.05 7.87
C ASP A 198 -14.94 2.65 7.71
N ALA A 199 -15.31 2.24 6.50
CA ALA A 199 -15.83 0.91 6.20
C ALA A 199 -14.83 -0.21 6.58
N LEU A 200 -13.52 0.08 6.60
CA LEU A 200 -12.50 -0.88 7.02
C LEU A 200 -12.72 -1.39 8.45
N ARG A 201 -13.30 -0.57 9.34
CA ARG A 201 -13.58 -0.96 10.74
C ARG A 201 -14.70 -1.98 10.86
N GLU A 202 -15.55 -2.09 9.85
CA GLU A 202 -16.68 -3.04 9.84
C GLU A 202 -16.26 -4.40 9.27
N LEU A 203 -15.13 -4.48 8.57
CA LEU A 203 -14.67 -5.68 7.89
C LEU A 203 -14.22 -6.77 8.88
N ARG A 204 -14.58 -8.01 8.57
CA ARG A 204 -14.35 -9.19 9.41
C ARG A 204 -13.64 -10.28 8.64
N VAL A 205 -13.02 -11.21 9.38
CA VAL A 205 -12.50 -12.43 8.78
C VAL A 205 -13.63 -13.17 8.05
N GLY A 206 -13.36 -13.57 6.80
CA GLY A 206 -14.32 -14.23 5.92
C GLY A 206 -15.16 -13.30 5.04
N ASP A 207 -15.13 -11.98 5.27
CA ASP A 207 -15.67 -11.02 4.29
C ASP A 207 -14.91 -11.16 2.97
N LYS A 208 -15.58 -10.90 1.84
CA LYS A 208 -15.01 -11.18 0.51
C LYS A 208 -14.73 -9.91 -0.27
N ILE A 209 -13.52 -9.78 -0.79
CA ILE A 209 -13.19 -8.83 -1.84
C ILE A 209 -13.90 -9.30 -3.10
N GLU A 210 -14.98 -8.63 -3.48
CA GLU A 210 -15.71 -8.94 -4.72
C GLU A 210 -14.86 -8.57 -5.95
N SER A 211 -14.15 -7.44 -5.86
CA SER A 211 -13.23 -7.02 -6.91
C SER A 211 -12.27 -5.93 -6.45
N VAL A 212 -11.08 -5.92 -7.06
CA VAL A 212 -10.18 -4.77 -7.09
C VAL A 212 -10.00 -4.32 -8.53
N ARG A 213 -10.28 -3.05 -8.85
CA ARG A 213 -10.21 -2.52 -10.22
C ARG A 213 -9.41 -1.22 -10.25
N ILE A 214 -8.44 -1.13 -11.15
CA ILE A 214 -7.72 0.13 -11.38
C ILE A 214 -8.60 1.03 -12.26
N THR A 215 -8.99 2.18 -11.75
CA THR A 215 -9.94 3.10 -12.41
C THR A 215 -9.25 4.26 -13.12
N SER A 216 -8.01 4.60 -12.77
CA SER A 216 -7.16 5.57 -13.46
C SER A 216 -5.68 5.35 -13.19
N GLY A 217 -4.79 5.89 -14.05
CA GLY A 217 -3.34 5.81 -13.86
C GLY A 217 -2.68 4.54 -14.39
N LEU A 218 -3.38 3.75 -15.20
CA LEU A 218 -2.81 2.55 -15.83
C LEU A 218 -1.72 2.87 -16.86
N GLU A 219 -1.75 4.07 -17.44
CA GLU A 219 -0.71 4.60 -18.33
C GLU A 219 0.67 4.71 -17.64
N HIS A 220 0.68 4.82 -16.31
CA HIS A 220 1.90 4.84 -15.49
C HIS A 220 2.44 3.43 -15.22
N PHE A 221 1.65 2.37 -15.43
CA PHE A 221 2.07 1.01 -15.18
C PHE A 221 3.05 0.54 -16.26
N LYS A 222 4.18 -0.03 -15.83
CA LYS A 222 5.17 -0.71 -16.67
C LYS A 222 5.24 -2.17 -16.24
N GLY A 223 4.86 -3.06 -17.15
CA GLY A 223 5.02 -4.51 -16.94
C GLY A 223 6.48 -4.92 -17.04
N VAL A 224 6.71 -6.23 -16.93
CA VAL A 224 7.99 -6.83 -17.29
C VAL A 224 8.07 -6.91 -18.81
N ASP A 225 9.06 -6.29 -19.42
CA ASP A 225 9.37 -6.48 -20.83
C ASP A 225 9.87 -7.92 -20.99
N VAL A 226 9.14 -8.74 -21.76
CA VAL A 226 9.45 -10.15 -22.02
C VAL A 226 10.37 -10.29 -23.23
#